data_AF-A0A8S3QBD5-F1
#
_entry.id   AF-A0A8S3QBD5-F1
#
_cell.length_a   1.000
_cell.length_b   1.000
_cell.length_c   1.000
_cell.angle_alpha   90.00
_cell.angle_beta   90.00
_cell.angle_gamma   90.00
#
_symmetry.space_group_name_H-M   'P 1'
#
loop_
_entity.id
_entity.type
_entity.pdbx_description
1 polymer ?
#
loop_
_entity_poly.entity_id
_entity_poly.type
_entity_poly.pdbx_seq_one_letter_code
_entity_poly.pdbx_strand_id
1 'polypeptide(L)'
;MSHVHRFSQDVTAKKITLFDPPYPDMSSLTNDELSKHETKVNLLQQKWEPNSYGNYSFPSRVMKNGVKRKVQNVWFKEHQWLRYSVSEDSLYCAPCVLFGRNDSIKEKTFIRPVTDWTNISGYFKRHERSDSSHFRFVEMADNFLRVIRNEKPSISDTLTSSRDLQIGKNRHIMKRIIETLILCGRQNIAVRGHTEERSNFMAILNHAASEDDVLSKHLTQRTNAKAKYTSPDIQNEILKIIGRTIRENIVRDCNKSDYFAILADEATDTSTKEQVSLCLRFLEHTDNGLEVREEFVGFLHAHSIRGQALATLLLDTIDEYEIDGDQLRAQGYDGAANMSGKHQGVQAHVKERFPEASYVHCKSHCLNLAIVHSCKDASVRTIMSTVQDIGVLF
;
A
#
# COMPACT_ATOMS: atom_id res chain seq x y z
N MET A 1 -2.79 9.07 60.88
CA MET A 1 -3.84 8.14 60.43
C MET A 1 -3.37 7.56 59.09
N SER A 2 -2.64 6.43 59.11
CA SER A 2 -3.17 5.05 58.92
C SER A 2 -3.74 4.87 57.50
N HIS A 3 -3.20 4.04 56.62
CA HIS A 3 -3.02 2.58 56.70
C HIS A 3 -1.88 2.16 55.73
N VAL A 4 -0.82 1.45 56.12
CA VAL A 4 -0.68 0.00 56.36
C VAL A 4 -1.40 -0.88 55.32
N HIS A 5 -0.66 -1.30 54.28
CA HIS A 5 -0.80 -2.64 53.73
C HIS A 5 0.53 -3.37 53.76
N ARG A 6 0.55 -4.40 54.61
CA ARG A 6 1.61 -5.38 54.83
C ARG A 6 1.82 -6.16 53.54
N PHE A 7 3.00 -6.10 52.95
CA PHE A 7 3.49 -7.21 52.15
C PHE A 7 4.16 -8.21 53.07
N SER A 8 3.56 -9.40 53.13
CA SER A 8 4.05 -10.56 53.85
C SER A 8 5.47 -10.88 53.41
N GLN A 9 6.38 -10.98 54.38
CA GLN A 9 7.59 -11.77 54.24
C GLN A 9 7.17 -13.23 54.10
N ASP A 10 7.65 -13.91 53.05
CA ASP A 10 8.41 -15.16 53.12
C ASP A 10 8.42 -15.85 51.75
N VAL A 11 9.46 -15.58 50.97
CA VAL A 11 10.06 -16.60 50.11
C VAL A 11 11.56 -16.46 50.32
N THR A 12 12.15 -17.45 50.98
CA THR A 12 13.59 -17.60 51.19
C THR A 12 14.34 -17.49 49.86
N ALA A 13 14.88 -16.31 49.55
CA ALA A 13 15.89 -16.14 48.52
C ALA A 13 17.19 -16.81 49.03
N LYS A 14 17.43 -18.06 48.61
CA LYS A 14 18.74 -18.70 48.78
C LYS A 14 19.79 -17.81 48.10
N LYS A 15 20.84 -17.43 48.85
CA LYS A 15 22.03 -16.77 48.30
C LYS A 15 22.63 -17.68 47.22
N ILE A 16 22.56 -17.24 45.96
CA ILE A 16 23.24 -17.89 44.83
C ILE A 16 24.75 -17.86 45.13
N THR A 17 25.38 -19.03 45.19
CA THR A 17 26.83 -19.16 45.38
C THR A 17 27.55 -19.05 44.04
N LEU A 18 28.84 -18.69 44.04
CA LEU A 18 29.67 -18.59 42.82
C LEU A 18 29.78 -19.93 42.05
N PHE A 19 29.32 -21.03 42.66
CA PHE A 19 29.38 -22.39 42.12
C PHE A 19 28.01 -22.92 41.65
N ASP A 20 26.93 -22.17 41.89
CA ASP A 20 25.59 -22.53 41.43
C ASP A 20 25.49 -22.42 39.89
N PRO A 21 24.45 -23.02 39.28
CA PRO A 21 24.24 -22.90 37.85
C PRO A 21 24.19 -21.43 37.39
N PRO A 22 24.86 -21.06 36.28
CA PRO A 22 24.90 -19.70 35.77
C PRO A 22 23.58 -19.25 35.11
N TYR A 23 22.56 -20.11 35.13
CA TYR A 23 21.23 -19.90 34.58
C TYR A 23 20.17 -19.90 35.70
N PRO A 24 19.01 -19.26 35.49
CA PRO A 24 17.93 -19.26 36.46
C PRO A 24 17.46 -20.69 36.82
N ASP A 25 17.07 -20.89 38.07
CA ASP A 25 16.62 -22.20 38.54
C ASP A 25 15.31 -22.60 37.84
N MET A 26 15.36 -23.68 37.06
CA MET A 26 14.29 -24.10 36.16
C MET A 26 12.97 -24.43 36.87
N SER A 27 13.00 -24.89 38.12
CA SER A 27 11.80 -25.18 38.91
C SER A 27 11.07 -23.91 39.38
N SER A 28 11.78 -22.78 39.43
CA SER A 28 11.25 -21.50 39.91
C SER A 28 10.65 -20.65 38.81
N LEU A 29 10.87 -21.02 37.54
CA LEU A 29 10.42 -20.24 36.39
C LEU A 29 8.96 -20.52 36.04
N THR A 30 8.19 -19.45 35.92
CA THR A 30 6.81 -19.49 35.44
C THR A 30 6.74 -19.68 33.92
N ASN A 31 5.57 -20.09 33.40
CA ASN A 31 5.35 -20.22 31.96
C ASN A 31 5.62 -18.90 31.20
N ASP A 32 5.25 -17.77 31.79
CA ASP A 32 5.47 -16.44 31.22
C ASP A 32 6.96 -16.11 31.16
N GLU A 33 7.72 -16.40 32.23
CA GLU A 33 9.18 -16.19 32.24
C GLU A 33 9.90 -17.07 31.24
N LEU A 34 9.49 -18.33 31.11
CA LEU A 34 10.03 -19.25 30.10
C LEU A 34 9.65 -18.83 28.68
N SER A 35 8.64 -17.97 28.48
CA SER A 35 8.25 -17.49 27.13
C SER A 35 9.19 -16.41 26.59
N LYS A 36 9.83 -15.65 27.49
CA LYS A 36 10.73 -14.52 27.19
C LYS A 36 11.96 -14.98 26.41
N HIS A 37 12.38 -14.16 25.44
CA HIS A 37 13.54 -14.47 24.58
C HIS A 37 14.84 -14.56 25.40
N GLU A 38 15.07 -13.63 26.33
CA GLU A 38 16.26 -13.62 27.18
C GLU A 38 16.40 -14.89 28.01
N THR A 39 15.32 -15.32 28.66
CA THR A 39 15.29 -16.58 29.44
C THR A 39 15.61 -17.79 28.56
N LYS A 40 15.02 -17.86 27.36
CA LYS A 40 15.31 -18.93 26.40
C LYS A 40 16.77 -18.93 25.98
N VAL A 41 17.34 -17.77 25.67
CA VAL A 41 18.76 -17.63 25.28
C VAL A 41 19.67 -18.08 26.42
N ASN A 42 19.46 -17.59 27.64
CA ASN A 42 20.27 -17.95 28.81
C ASN A 42 20.23 -19.46 29.05
N LEU A 43 19.04 -20.06 29.10
CA LEU A 43 18.89 -21.50 29.35
C LEU A 43 19.50 -22.36 28.25
N LEU A 44 19.44 -21.95 26.97
CA LEU A 44 19.99 -22.72 25.86
C LEU A 44 21.50 -22.57 25.71
N GLN A 45 22.04 -21.37 25.92
CA GLN A 45 23.46 -21.07 25.67
C GLN A 45 24.36 -21.28 26.89
N GLN A 46 23.87 -20.99 28.10
CA GLN A 46 24.68 -21.14 29.30
C GLN A 46 24.81 -22.61 29.67
N LYS A 47 26.02 -23.12 29.52
CA LYS A 47 26.41 -24.46 29.98
C LYS A 47 26.85 -24.35 31.43
N TRP A 48 26.52 -25.37 32.21
CA TRP A 48 27.03 -25.49 33.58
C TRP A 48 27.94 -26.69 33.67
N GLU A 49 29.17 -26.41 34.09
CA GLU A 49 30.15 -27.41 34.45
C GLU A 49 30.48 -27.21 35.93
N PRO A 50 29.81 -27.93 36.84
CA PRO A 50 29.88 -27.65 38.28
C PRO A 50 31.30 -27.71 38.87
N ASN A 51 32.23 -28.39 38.18
CA ASN A 51 33.59 -28.63 38.66
C ASN A 51 34.73 -28.16 37.74
N SER A 52 34.50 -27.25 36.79
CA SER A 52 35.61 -26.71 35.97
C SER A 52 36.50 -25.71 36.72
N TYR A 53 36.01 -25.06 37.79
CA TYR A 53 36.75 -24.06 38.57
C TYR A 53 36.58 -24.16 40.11
N GLY A 54 35.99 -25.25 40.63
CA GLY A 54 35.75 -25.47 42.07
C GLY A 54 35.05 -26.81 42.35
N ASN A 55 34.82 -27.18 43.62
CA ASN A 55 34.13 -28.43 43.98
C ASN A 55 32.66 -28.14 44.37
N TYR A 56 31.74 -28.08 43.39
CA TYR A 56 30.32 -28.05 43.71
C TYR A 56 29.90 -29.39 44.35
N SER A 57 29.29 -29.33 45.54
CA SER A 57 28.87 -30.53 46.27
C SER A 57 27.37 -30.76 46.13
N PHE A 58 27.00 -31.69 45.26
CA PHE A 58 25.60 -32.11 45.12
C PHE A 58 25.04 -32.71 46.42
N PRO A 59 23.78 -32.40 46.77
CA PRO A 59 23.06 -33.08 47.84
C PRO A 59 23.04 -34.59 47.65
N SER A 60 23.13 -35.33 48.77
CA SER A 60 22.99 -36.79 48.77
C SER A 60 21.58 -37.17 49.19
N ARG A 61 20.93 -38.02 48.40
CA ARG A 61 19.55 -38.48 48.59
C ARG A 61 19.50 -39.99 48.78
N VAL A 62 18.74 -40.46 49.77
CA VAL A 62 18.47 -41.90 49.96
C VAL A 62 17.44 -42.31 48.92
N MET A 63 17.81 -43.24 48.04
CA MET A 63 16.92 -43.78 47.02
C MET A 63 15.98 -44.83 47.61
N LYS A 64 14.95 -45.24 46.85
CA LYS A 64 13.99 -46.28 47.27
C LYS A 64 14.64 -47.63 47.62
N ASN A 65 15.83 -47.91 47.09
CA ASN A 65 16.63 -49.10 47.39
C ASN A 65 17.52 -48.95 48.64
N GLY A 66 17.38 -47.86 49.42
CA GLY A 66 18.17 -47.58 50.62
C GLY A 66 19.57 -47.01 50.36
N VAL A 67 20.02 -46.94 49.10
CA VAL A 67 21.35 -46.47 48.74
C VAL A 67 21.36 -44.94 48.65
N LYS A 68 22.32 -44.28 49.31
CA LYS A 68 22.58 -42.85 49.15
C LYS A 68 23.22 -42.59 47.78
N ARG A 69 22.60 -41.75 46.96
CA ARG A 69 23.12 -41.32 45.64
C ARG A 69 23.09 -39.80 45.52
N LYS A 70 23.95 -39.26 44.66
CA LYS A 70 24.01 -37.83 44.31
C LYS A 70 24.18 -37.67 42.80
N VAL A 71 23.84 -36.50 42.29
CA VAL A 71 24.06 -36.13 40.89
C VAL A 71 25.56 -36.19 40.57
N GLN A 72 25.89 -36.66 39.36
CA GLN A 72 27.28 -36.82 38.91
C GLN A 72 27.65 -35.74 37.90
N ASN A 73 28.84 -35.16 38.06
CA ASN A 73 29.38 -34.13 37.15
C ASN A 73 29.48 -34.60 35.69
N VAL A 74 29.78 -35.89 35.48
CA VAL A 74 29.95 -36.46 34.15
C VAL A 74 28.69 -36.31 33.28
N TRP A 75 27.50 -36.31 33.89
CA TRP A 75 26.24 -36.21 33.16
C TRP A 75 26.08 -34.89 32.41
N PHE A 76 26.61 -33.78 32.93
CA PHE A 76 26.54 -32.47 32.25
C PHE A 76 27.52 -32.38 31.07
N LYS A 77 28.60 -33.17 31.10
CA LYS A 77 29.52 -33.30 29.96
C LYS A 77 28.92 -34.15 28.85
N GLU A 78 28.34 -35.30 29.23
CA GLU A 78 27.69 -36.25 28.31
C GLU A 78 26.42 -35.66 27.68
N HIS A 79 25.63 -34.92 28.46
CA HIS A 79 24.32 -34.40 28.06
C HIS A 79 24.27 -32.88 28.13
N GLN A 80 24.67 -32.22 27.04
CA GLN A 80 24.79 -30.74 26.97
C GLN A 80 23.45 -29.99 27.17
N TRP A 81 22.33 -30.69 26.95
CA TRP A 81 20.97 -30.18 27.15
C TRP A 81 20.52 -30.17 28.62
N LEU A 82 21.27 -30.82 29.52
CA LEU A 82 20.90 -31.06 30.91
C LEU A 82 21.02 -29.77 31.76
N ARG A 83 20.02 -29.51 32.60
CA ARG A 83 20.01 -28.41 33.56
C ARG A 83 19.66 -28.94 34.95
N TYR A 84 20.26 -28.36 35.98
CA TYR A 84 20.03 -28.73 37.37
C TYR A 84 19.28 -27.63 38.11
N SER A 85 18.31 -28.03 38.91
CA SER A 85 17.60 -27.16 39.85
C SER A 85 18.18 -27.34 41.26
N VAL A 86 18.67 -26.26 41.85
CA VAL A 86 19.24 -26.25 43.21
C VAL A 86 18.15 -26.25 44.27
N SER A 87 17.00 -25.64 43.97
CA SER A 87 15.85 -25.57 44.86
C SER A 87 15.14 -26.92 45.04
N GLU A 88 14.98 -27.70 43.97
CA GLU A 88 14.31 -29.01 44.01
C GLU A 88 15.26 -30.22 44.04
N ASP A 89 16.57 -29.99 43.85
CA ASP A 89 17.57 -31.05 43.63
C ASP A 89 17.09 -32.02 42.54
N SER A 90 16.81 -31.46 41.35
CA SER A 90 16.19 -32.17 40.23
C SER A 90 16.83 -31.82 38.88
N LEU A 91 16.67 -32.71 37.90
CA LEU A 91 17.22 -32.56 36.55
C LEU A 91 16.14 -32.27 35.51
N TYR A 92 16.48 -31.41 34.56
CA TYR A 92 15.63 -30.99 33.44
C TYR A 92 16.41 -30.96 32.12
N CYS A 93 15.67 -30.83 31.02
CA CYS A 93 16.20 -30.62 29.68
C CYS A 93 15.76 -29.24 29.18
N ALA A 94 16.72 -28.33 28.95
CA ALA A 94 16.42 -26.95 28.54
C ALA A 94 15.55 -26.89 27.26
N PRO A 95 15.91 -27.56 26.15
CA PRO A 95 15.06 -27.59 24.96
C PRO A 95 13.65 -28.12 25.22
N CYS A 96 13.52 -29.21 25.99
CA CYS A 96 12.22 -29.85 26.23
C CYS A 96 11.31 -29.02 27.15
N VAL A 97 11.84 -28.35 28.17
CA VAL A 97 11.07 -27.41 29.01
C VAL A 97 10.64 -26.18 28.20
N LEU A 98 11.51 -25.67 27.34
CA LEU A 98 11.23 -24.46 26.57
C LEU A 98 10.21 -24.68 25.45
N PHE A 99 10.33 -25.77 24.69
CA PHE A 99 9.55 -26.02 23.46
C PHE A 99 8.55 -27.18 23.57
N GLY A 100 8.62 -27.97 24.64
CA GLY A 100 7.75 -29.13 24.90
C GLY A 100 6.57 -28.85 25.82
N ARG A 101 5.94 -27.67 25.73
CA ARG A 101 4.83 -27.29 26.63
C ARG A 101 3.45 -27.80 26.23
N ASN A 102 3.36 -28.57 25.15
CA ASN A 102 2.09 -29.11 24.68
C ASN A 102 1.69 -30.38 25.45
N ASP A 103 0.44 -30.45 25.91
CA ASP A 103 -0.05 -31.59 26.68
C ASP A 103 -0.12 -32.92 25.90
N SER A 104 -0.04 -32.85 24.58
CA SER A 104 -0.03 -34.00 23.67
C SER A 104 1.29 -34.80 23.64
N ILE A 105 2.31 -34.36 24.39
CA ILE A 105 3.59 -35.07 24.46
C ILE A 105 3.46 -36.29 25.37
N LYS A 106 3.66 -37.49 24.78
CA LYS A 106 3.55 -38.78 25.47
C LYS A 106 4.61 -38.97 26.56
N GLU A 107 5.82 -38.45 26.35
CA GLU A 107 6.94 -38.56 27.31
C GLU A 107 7.29 -37.20 27.92
N LYS A 108 7.00 -37.02 29.21
CA LYS A 108 7.28 -35.78 29.96
C LYS A 108 8.60 -35.84 30.78
N THR A 109 9.43 -36.86 30.54
CA THR A 109 10.74 -37.01 31.20
C THR A 109 11.62 -35.80 30.92
N PHE A 110 12.24 -35.21 31.95
CA PHE A 110 13.05 -33.98 31.90
C PHE A 110 12.31 -32.68 31.51
N ILE A 111 11.03 -32.74 31.13
CA ILE A 111 10.11 -31.59 31.14
C ILE A 111 9.63 -31.37 32.58
N ARG A 112 9.40 -32.47 33.30
CA ARG A 112 9.14 -32.52 34.74
C ARG A 112 10.41 -32.86 35.51
N PRO A 113 10.51 -32.46 36.80
CA PRO A 113 11.69 -32.73 37.61
C PRO A 113 12.01 -34.23 37.68
N VAL A 114 13.23 -34.59 37.28
CA VAL A 114 13.75 -35.96 37.46
C VAL A 114 14.64 -36.00 38.69
N THR A 115 14.30 -36.88 39.63
CA THR A 115 15.02 -37.03 40.91
C THR A 115 15.47 -38.46 41.22
N ASP A 116 15.16 -39.41 40.34
CA ASP A 116 15.53 -40.82 40.50
C ASP A 116 16.92 -41.08 39.90
N TRP A 117 17.94 -40.99 40.76
CA TRP A 117 19.34 -41.31 40.42
C TRP A 117 19.58 -42.82 40.28
N THR A 118 18.61 -43.67 40.61
CA THR A 118 18.73 -45.12 40.49
C THR A 118 18.69 -45.54 39.03
N ASN A 119 17.73 -44.99 38.29
CA ASN A 119 17.41 -45.36 36.92
C ASN A 119 17.81 -44.28 35.89
N ILE A 120 18.59 -43.28 36.30
CA ILE A 120 18.90 -42.10 35.50
C ILE A 120 19.52 -42.41 34.12
N SER A 121 20.41 -43.40 34.05
CA SER A 121 21.01 -43.83 32.78
C SER A 121 19.96 -44.38 31.80
N GLY A 122 18.89 -45.02 32.32
CA GLY A 122 17.76 -45.47 31.52
C GLY A 122 16.89 -44.31 31.02
N TYR A 123 16.72 -43.28 31.85
CA TYR A 123 16.02 -42.05 31.45
C TYR A 123 16.77 -41.29 30.35
N PHE A 124 18.10 -41.17 30.44
CA PHE A 124 18.91 -40.56 29.38
C PHE A 124 18.76 -41.30 28.05
N LYS A 125 18.96 -42.63 28.04
CA LYS A 125 18.83 -43.44 26.82
C LYS A 125 17.44 -43.35 26.17
N ARG A 126 16.38 -43.26 26.98
CA ARG A 126 15.01 -43.12 26.48
C ARG A 126 14.77 -41.71 25.92
N HIS A 127 15.24 -40.69 26.64
CA HIS A 127 15.09 -39.29 26.24
C HIS A 127 15.80 -38.99 24.92
N GLU A 128 16.97 -39.59 24.70
CA GLU A 128 17.82 -39.43 23.51
C GLU A 128 17.56 -40.51 22.43
N ARG A 129 16.49 -41.30 22.56
CA ARG A 129 16.11 -42.26 21.51
C ARG A 129 15.59 -41.53 20.29
N SER A 130 15.89 -42.01 19.08
CA SER A 130 15.61 -41.30 17.81
C SER A 130 14.14 -40.95 17.57
N ASP A 131 13.20 -41.67 18.17
CA ASP A 131 11.75 -41.43 18.11
C ASP A 131 11.23 -40.52 19.25
N SER A 132 12.12 -40.04 20.12
CA SER A 132 11.79 -39.10 21.19
C SER A 132 11.52 -37.71 20.62
N SER A 133 10.54 -37.02 21.21
CA SER A 133 10.26 -35.62 20.92
C SER A 133 11.42 -34.66 21.23
N HIS A 134 12.41 -35.11 22.01
CA HIS A 134 13.62 -34.36 22.36
C HIS A 134 14.32 -33.77 21.13
N PHE A 135 14.57 -34.58 20.09
CA PHE A 135 15.30 -34.12 18.90
C PHE A 135 14.61 -32.96 18.19
N ARG A 136 13.28 -33.02 18.09
CA ARG A 136 12.47 -31.94 17.53
C ARG A 136 12.60 -30.65 18.36
N PHE A 137 12.63 -30.76 19.69
CA PHE A 137 12.80 -29.60 20.56
C PHE A 137 14.22 -29.02 20.50
N VAL A 138 15.24 -29.87 20.31
CA VAL A 138 16.62 -29.42 20.04
C VAL A 138 16.68 -28.66 18.71
N GLU A 139 16.03 -29.15 17.66
CA GLU A 139 15.97 -28.46 16.36
C GLU A 139 15.22 -27.11 16.44
N MET A 140 14.13 -27.06 17.22
CA MET A 140 13.42 -25.80 17.50
C MET A 140 14.30 -24.80 18.26
N ALA A 141 15.06 -25.29 19.24
CA ALA A 141 16.00 -24.47 20.00
C ALA A 141 17.13 -23.91 19.10
N ASP A 142 17.70 -24.75 18.22
CA ASP A 142 18.72 -24.32 17.26
C ASP A 142 18.18 -23.24 16.31
N ASN A 143 17.02 -23.49 15.68
CA ASN A 143 16.39 -22.50 14.80
C ASN A 143 16.09 -21.18 15.53
N PHE A 144 15.62 -21.22 16.78
CA PHE A 144 15.41 -20.03 17.59
C PHE A 144 16.72 -19.24 17.80
N LEU A 145 17.81 -19.91 18.15
CA LEU A 145 19.11 -19.25 18.34
C LEU A 145 19.65 -18.64 17.03
N ARG A 146 19.47 -19.32 15.89
CA ARG A 146 19.89 -18.81 14.57
C ARG A 146 19.11 -17.56 14.16
N VAL A 147 17.82 -17.48 14.48
CA VAL A 147 17.00 -16.28 14.27
C VAL A 147 17.47 -15.13 15.17
N ILE A 148 17.71 -15.39 16.46
CA ILE A 148 18.19 -14.36 17.41
C ILE A 148 19.58 -13.84 17.02
N ARG A 149 20.45 -14.69 16.44
CA ARG A 149 21.78 -14.32 15.94
C ARG A 149 21.76 -13.64 14.57
N ASN A 150 20.58 -13.42 13.97
CA ASN A 150 20.41 -12.90 12.61
C ASN A 150 21.08 -13.76 11.51
N GLU A 151 21.32 -15.04 11.76
CA GLU A 151 21.85 -15.97 10.76
C GLU A 151 20.74 -16.46 9.80
N LYS A 152 19.47 -16.33 10.22
CA LYS A 152 18.29 -16.70 9.44
C LYS A 152 17.15 -15.71 9.74
N PRO A 153 16.44 -15.18 8.73
CA PRO A 153 15.29 -14.31 8.97
C PRO A 153 14.17 -15.08 9.67
N SER A 154 13.37 -14.38 10.48
CA SER A 154 12.19 -14.99 11.06
C SER A 154 11.12 -15.24 9.98
N ILE A 155 10.13 -16.08 10.30
CA ILE A 155 8.98 -16.30 9.41
C ILE A 155 8.22 -14.98 9.20
N SER A 156 8.12 -14.15 10.24
CA SER A 156 7.47 -12.84 10.16
C SER A 156 8.20 -11.92 9.18
N ASP A 157 9.52 -11.84 9.27
CA ASP A 157 10.33 -10.99 8.37
C ASP A 157 10.22 -11.47 6.92
N THR A 158 10.22 -12.79 6.72
CA THR A 158 10.07 -13.41 5.40
C THR A 158 8.70 -13.10 4.79
N LEU A 159 7.63 -13.17 5.60
CA LEU A 159 6.27 -12.85 5.16
C LEU A 159 6.11 -11.36 4.80
N THR A 160 6.65 -10.46 5.63
CA THR A 160 6.65 -9.01 5.35
C THR A 160 7.42 -8.71 4.07
N SER A 161 8.62 -9.26 3.91
CA SER A 161 9.45 -9.07 2.72
C SER A 161 8.77 -9.58 1.44
N SER A 162 8.10 -10.72 1.51
CA SER A 162 7.33 -11.28 0.39
C SER A 162 6.16 -10.37 0.01
N ARG A 163 5.44 -9.84 1.01
CA ARG A 163 4.34 -8.89 0.80
C ARG A 163 4.83 -7.60 0.14
N ASP A 164 5.94 -7.03 0.60
CA ASP A 164 6.49 -5.80 0.04
C ASP A 164 6.93 -5.99 -1.41
N LEU A 165 7.54 -7.14 -1.73
CA LEU A 165 7.89 -7.50 -3.09
C LEU A 165 6.65 -7.60 -4.00
N GLN A 166 5.54 -8.15 -3.49
CA GLN A 166 4.29 -8.24 -4.24
C GLN A 166 3.65 -6.86 -4.46
N ILE A 167 3.67 -5.97 -3.45
CA ILE A 167 3.22 -4.59 -3.58
C ILE A 167 4.04 -3.85 -4.64
N GLY A 168 5.37 -4.00 -4.60
CA GLY A 168 6.27 -3.40 -5.59
C GLY A 168 5.96 -3.86 -7.01
N LYS A 169 5.77 -5.17 -7.21
CA LYS A 169 5.37 -5.75 -8.50
C LYS A 169 4.04 -5.19 -9.01
N ASN A 170 3.01 -5.16 -8.16
CA ASN A 170 1.68 -4.67 -8.55
C ASN A 170 1.71 -3.18 -8.91
N ARG A 171 2.45 -2.36 -8.15
CA ARG A 171 2.64 -0.93 -8.44
C ARG A 171 3.34 -0.71 -9.78
N HIS A 172 4.39 -1.50 -10.04
CA HIS A 172 5.11 -1.46 -11.30
C HIS A 172 4.20 -1.77 -12.50
N ILE A 173 3.42 -2.84 -12.42
CA ILE A 173 2.45 -3.22 -13.47
C ILE A 173 1.43 -2.10 -13.70
N MET A 174 0.81 -1.58 -12.63
CA MET A 174 -0.16 -0.49 -12.73
C MET A 174 0.45 0.76 -13.36
N LYS A 175 1.68 1.10 -13.00
CA LYS A 175 2.41 2.23 -13.60
C LYS A 175 2.54 2.06 -15.11
N ARG A 176 2.94 0.89 -15.61
CA ARG A 176 3.07 0.63 -17.06
C ARG A 176 1.73 0.72 -17.80
N ILE A 177 0.64 0.27 -17.19
CA ILE A 177 -0.71 0.39 -17.75
C ILE A 177 -1.12 1.86 -17.84
N ILE A 178 -0.92 2.63 -16.76
CA ILE A 178 -1.24 4.06 -16.71
C ILE A 178 -0.42 4.84 -17.73
N GLU A 179 0.90 4.61 -17.80
CA GLU A 179 1.79 5.25 -18.78
C GLU A 179 1.36 4.98 -20.22
N THR A 180 0.91 3.75 -20.51
CA THR A 180 0.38 3.38 -21.82
C THR A 180 -0.90 4.16 -22.15
N LEU A 181 -1.83 4.29 -21.20
CA LEU A 181 -3.06 5.07 -21.40
C LEU A 181 -2.77 6.57 -21.56
N ILE A 182 -1.82 7.11 -20.79
CA ILE A 182 -1.36 8.50 -20.94
C ILE A 182 -0.74 8.71 -22.33
N LEU A 183 0.08 7.78 -22.80
CA LEU A 183 0.66 7.86 -24.15
C LEU A 183 -0.44 7.88 -25.22
N CYS A 184 -1.42 6.99 -25.12
CA CYS A 184 -2.57 6.99 -26.03
C CYS A 184 -3.30 8.34 -26.01
N GLY A 185 -3.59 8.88 -24.82
CA GLY A 185 -4.24 10.17 -24.67
C GLY A 185 -3.43 11.34 -25.26
N ARG A 186 -2.13 11.42 -24.97
CA ARG A 186 -1.25 12.50 -25.45
C ARG A 186 -1.05 12.51 -26.96
N GLN A 187 -1.09 11.34 -27.59
CA GLN A 187 -0.91 11.19 -29.04
C GLN A 187 -2.23 11.10 -29.80
N ASN A 188 -3.37 11.30 -29.12
CA ASN A 188 -4.71 11.13 -29.69
C ASN A 188 -4.90 9.76 -30.37
N ILE A 189 -4.30 8.71 -29.80
CA ILE A 189 -4.43 7.33 -30.28
C ILE A 189 -5.67 6.74 -29.64
N ALA A 190 -6.61 6.27 -30.47
CA ALA A 190 -7.77 5.54 -30.01
C ALA A 190 -7.33 4.33 -29.17
N VAL A 191 -7.78 4.26 -27.90
CA VAL A 191 -7.40 3.18 -26.98
C VAL A 191 -7.89 1.81 -27.48
N ARG A 192 -9.08 1.80 -28.12
CA ARG A 192 -9.75 0.61 -28.66
C ARG A 192 -9.33 0.34 -30.10
N GLY A 193 -9.47 -0.91 -30.52
CA GLY A 193 -9.41 -1.34 -31.92
C GLY A 193 -10.67 -2.13 -32.29
N HIS A 194 -10.67 -2.83 -33.42
CA HIS A 194 -11.80 -3.67 -33.85
C HIS A 194 -12.10 -4.84 -32.90
N THR A 195 -11.07 -5.34 -32.21
CA THR A 195 -11.21 -6.33 -31.12
C THR A 195 -10.35 -5.91 -29.94
N GLU A 196 -10.63 -6.43 -28.74
CA GLU A 196 -9.84 -6.12 -27.54
C GLU A 196 -8.39 -6.57 -27.68
N GLU A 197 -8.15 -7.73 -28.28
CA GLU A 197 -6.81 -8.32 -28.48
C GLU A 197 -5.97 -7.52 -29.47
N ARG A 198 -6.62 -6.83 -30.41
CA ARG A 198 -5.98 -5.97 -31.43
C ARG A 198 -6.20 -4.48 -31.16
N SER A 199 -6.49 -4.13 -29.91
CA SER A 199 -6.59 -2.72 -29.52
C SER A 199 -5.21 -2.06 -29.51
N ASN A 200 -5.16 -0.77 -29.83
CA ASN A 200 -3.90 -0.02 -29.78
C ASN A 200 -3.29 -0.04 -28.37
N PHE A 201 -4.13 0.02 -27.34
CA PHE A 201 -3.70 -0.15 -25.95
C PHE A 201 -2.96 -1.47 -25.74
N MET A 202 -3.54 -2.60 -26.16
CA MET A 202 -2.89 -3.90 -25.99
C MET A 202 -1.63 -4.03 -26.84
N ALA A 203 -1.60 -3.46 -28.05
CA ALA A 203 -0.41 -3.47 -28.90
C ALA A 203 0.76 -2.72 -28.24
N ILE A 204 0.51 -1.51 -27.74
CA ILE A 204 1.51 -0.69 -27.07
C ILE A 204 1.93 -1.33 -25.75
N LEU A 205 0.99 -1.86 -24.97
CA LEU A 205 1.29 -2.51 -23.69
C LEU A 205 2.12 -3.78 -23.88
N ASN A 206 1.84 -4.58 -24.90
CA ASN A 206 2.63 -5.77 -25.23
C ASN A 206 4.03 -5.40 -25.73
N HIS A 207 4.16 -4.30 -26.48
CA HIS A 207 5.47 -3.77 -26.86
C HIS A 207 6.26 -3.31 -25.62
N ALA A 208 5.62 -2.57 -24.70
CA ALA A 208 6.22 -2.20 -23.42
C ALA A 208 6.62 -3.43 -22.57
N ALA A 209 5.90 -4.55 -22.72
CA ALA A 209 6.18 -5.80 -22.02
C ALA A 209 7.35 -6.59 -22.61
N SER A 210 7.75 -6.37 -23.88
CA SER A 210 8.85 -7.14 -24.49
C SER A 210 10.21 -6.89 -23.83
N GLU A 211 10.35 -5.75 -23.14
CA GLU A 211 11.55 -5.35 -22.40
C GLU A 211 11.32 -5.32 -20.87
N ASP A 212 10.16 -5.79 -20.40
CA ASP A 212 9.75 -5.75 -18.99
C ASP A 212 9.28 -7.13 -18.53
N ASP A 213 10.18 -7.90 -17.92
CA ASP A 213 9.93 -9.25 -17.43
C ASP A 213 8.75 -9.34 -16.46
N VAL A 214 8.54 -8.32 -15.63
CA VAL A 214 7.48 -8.31 -14.62
C VAL A 214 6.13 -8.15 -15.32
N LEU A 215 6.03 -7.20 -16.23
CA LEU A 215 4.82 -6.97 -17.02
C LEU A 215 4.54 -8.16 -17.96
N SER A 216 5.56 -8.68 -18.64
CA SER A 216 5.44 -9.83 -19.54
C SER A 216 4.88 -11.06 -18.84
N LYS A 217 5.42 -11.40 -17.66
CA LYS A 217 4.91 -12.51 -16.83
C LYS A 217 3.47 -12.27 -16.38
N HIS A 218 3.14 -11.04 -15.99
CA HIS A 218 1.77 -10.69 -15.58
C HIS A 218 0.75 -10.85 -16.72
N LEU A 219 1.09 -10.41 -17.93
CA LEU A 219 0.19 -10.48 -19.08
C LEU A 219 0.01 -11.91 -19.62
N THR A 220 1.05 -12.75 -19.53
CA THR A 220 1.05 -14.13 -20.04
C THR A 220 0.51 -15.16 -19.05
N GLN A 221 0.55 -14.88 -17.74
CA GLN A 221 0.05 -15.81 -16.71
C GLN A 221 -1.46 -16.06 -16.82
N ARG A 222 -1.84 -17.34 -17.00
CA ARG A 222 -3.24 -17.79 -17.06
C ARG A 222 -3.97 -17.68 -15.71
N THR A 223 -3.26 -17.79 -14.59
CA THR A 223 -3.82 -17.72 -13.24
C THR A 223 -4.39 -16.34 -12.90
N ASN A 224 -3.95 -15.28 -13.59
CA ASN A 224 -4.34 -13.89 -13.34
C ASN A 224 -5.42 -13.38 -14.31
N ALA A 225 -6.14 -14.26 -15.00
CA ALA A 225 -7.10 -13.86 -16.05
C ALA A 225 -8.11 -12.78 -15.61
N LYS A 226 -8.52 -12.78 -14.33
CA LYS A 226 -9.43 -11.77 -13.75
C LYS A 226 -8.75 -10.51 -13.22
N ALA A 227 -7.42 -10.48 -13.09
CA ALA A 227 -6.66 -9.40 -12.46
C ALA A 227 -5.56 -8.84 -13.38
N LYS A 228 -5.80 -8.84 -14.70
CA LYS A 228 -4.84 -8.25 -15.66
C LYS A 228 -4.85 -6.72 -15.65
N TYR A 229 -5.95 -6.11 -15.20
CA TYR A 229 -6.20 -4.65 -15.25
C TYR A 229 -6.21 -4.07 -16.67
N THR A 230 -6.47 -4.92 -17.67
CA THR A 230 -6.47 -4.55 -19.09
C THR A 230 -7.88 -4.53 -19.68
N SER A 231 -8.95 -4.75 -18.91
CA SER A 231 -10.30 -4.76 -19.45
C SER A 231 -10.77 -3.35 -19.84
N PRO A 232 -11.75 -3.22 -20.73
CA PRO A 232 -12.26 -1.91 -21.10
C PRO A 232 -12.75 -1.05 -19.93
N ASP A 233 -13.46 -1.67 -18.99
CA ASP A 233 -13.99 -0.98 -17.81
C ASP A 233 -12.88 -0.40 -16.94
N ILE A 234 -11.83 -1.19 -16.68
CA ILE A 234 -10.69 -0.75 -15.88
C ILE A 234 -9.92 0.37 -16.60
N GLN A 235 -9.72 0.25 -17.91
CA GLN A 235 -9.10 1.33 -18.69
C GLN A 235 -9.90 2.62 -18.59
N ASN A 236 -11.24 2.55 -18.69
CA ASN A 236 -12.10 3.73 -18.56
C ASN A 236 -12.07 4.31 -17.14
N GLU A 237 -12.00 3.46 -16.11
CA GLU A 237 -11.83 3.90 -14.72
C GLU A 237 -10.50 4.65 -14.53
N ILE A 238 -9.40 4.09 -15.03
CA ILE A 238 -8.08 4.73 -14.97
C ILE A 238 -8.09 6.05 -15.75
N LEU A 239 -8.68 6.10 -16.95
CA LEU A 239 -8.81 7.35 -17.73
C LEU A 239 -9.61 8.42 -16.98
N LYS A 240 -10.69 8.04 -16.29
CA LYS A 240 -11.46 8.97 -15.44
C LYS A 240 -10.62 9.51 -14.28
N ILE A 241 -9.80 8.68 -13.64
CA ILE A 241 -8.89 9.10 -12.56
C ILE A 241 -7.80 10.02 -13.09
N ILE A 242 -7.22 9.73 -14.27
CA ILE A 242 -6.23 10.58 -14.93
C ILE A 242 -6.86 11.94 -15.24
N GLY A 243 -8.03 11.97 -15.89
CA GLY A 243 -8.72 13.21 -16.23
C GLY A 243 -9.09 14.04 -15.00
N ARG A 244 -9.57 13.39 -13.92
CA ARG A 244 -9.84 14.05 -12.65
C ARG A 244 -8.57 14.67 -12.06
N THR A 245 -7.47 13.91 -11.98
CA THR A 245 -6.19 14.40 -11.44
C THR A 245 -5.68 15.61 -12.21
N ILE A 246 -5.76 15.58 -13.54
CA ILE A 246 -5.37 16.71 -14.39
C ILE A 246 -6.21 17.94 -14.07
N ARG A 247 -7.54 17.78 -14.02
CA ARG A 247 -8.46 18.86 -13.69
C ARG A 247 -8.21 19.44 -12.29
N GLU A 248 -8.06 18.60 -11.27
CA GLU A 248 -7.75 19.04 -9.90
C GLU A 248 -6.44 19.84 -9.84
N ASN A 249 -5.45 19.49 -10.65
CA ASN A 249 -4.20 20.27 -10.75
C ASN A 249 -4.44 21.62 -11.41
N ILE A 250 -5.17 21.67 -12.54
CA ILE A 250 -5.52 22.91 -13.23
C ILE A 250 -6.30 23.85 -12.30
N VAL A 251 -7.32 23.34 -11.61
CA VAL A 251 -8.11 24.12 -10.64
C VAL A 251 -7.23 24.64 -9.51
N ARG A 252 -6.36 23.78 -8.94
CA ARG A 252 -5.46 24.20 -7.87
C ARG A 252 -4.53 25.33 -8.30
N ASP A 253 -4.04 25.30 -9.53
CA ASP A 253 -3.17 26.35 -10.06
C ASP A 253 -3.98 27.62 -10.41
N CYS A 254 -5.19 27.46 -10.94
CA CYS A 254 -6.11 28.57 -11.19
C CYS A 254 -6.48 29.32 -9.90
N ASN A 255 -6.82 28.62 -8.82
CA ASN A 255 -7.18 29.22 -7.53
C ASN A 255 -5.99 29.88 -6.80
N LYS A 256 -4.75 29.61 -7.23
CA LYS A 256 -3.56 30.33 -6.74
C LYS A 256 -3.33 31.64 -7.50
N SER A 257 -3.85 31.76 -8.73
CA SER A 257 -3.79 33.00 -9.50
C SER A 257 -4.64 34.05 -8.81
N ASP A 258 -4.25 35.33 -8.89
CA ASP A 258 -5.08 36.41 -8.34
C ASP A 258 -6.42 36.52 -9.08
N TYR A 259 -6.40 36.28 -10.39
CA TYR A 259 -7.54 36.44 -11.28
C TYR A 259 -7.56 35.37 -12.36
N PHE A 260 -8.76 35.04 -12.84
CA PHE A 260 -8.93 34.19 -14.01
C PHE A 260 -10.12 34.62 -14.86
N ALA A 261 -10.16 34.04 -16.06
CA ALA A 261 -11.26 34.14 -17.00
C ALA A 261 -11.79 32.74 -17.34
N ILE A 262 -13.10 32.65 -17.54
CA ILE A 262 -13.74 31.46 -18.09
C ILE A 262 -13.93 31.67 -19.59
N LEU A 263 -13.56 30.67 -20.37
CA LEU A 263 -13.85 30.59 -21.79
C LEU A 263 -14.76 29.39 -22.00
N ALA A 264 -15.88 29.59 -22.67
CA ALA A 264 -16.76 28.48 -23.01
C ALA A 264 -17.29 28.60 -24.43
N ASP A 265 -17.36 27.47 -25.12
CA ASP A 265 -17.90 27.40 -26.48
C ASP A 265 -18.77 26.15 -26.65
N GLU A 266 -19.87 26.32 -27.37
CA GLU A 266 -20.80 25.24 -27.69
C GLU A 266 -20.18 24.33 -28.77
N ALA A 267 -20.22 23.02 -28.53
CA ALA A 267 -19.73 22.01 -29.45
C ALA A 267 -20.74 20.86 -29.53
N THR A 268 -21.09 20.45 -30.74
CA THR A 268 -21.96 19.30 -30.96
C THR A 268 -21.09 18.04 -31.13
N ASP A 269 -21.28 17.06 -30.26
CA ASP A 269 -20.59 15.77 -30.38
C ASP A 269 -21.16 14.94 -31.57
N THR A 270 -20.37 13.98 -32.05
CA THR A 270 -20.69 12.95 -33.04
C THR A 270 -22.01 12.21 -32.81
N SER A 271 -22.50 12.19 -31.56
CA SER A 271 -23.79 11.63 -31.17
C SER A 271 -24.95 12.63 -31.19
N THR A 272 -24.76 13.81 -31.81
CA THR A 272 -25.71 14.95 -31.85
C THR A 272 -26.10 15.52 -30.49
N LYS A 273 -25.24 15.29 -29.48
CA LYS A 273 -25.42 15.83 -28.14
C LYS A 273 -24.69 17.15 -28.02
N GLU A 274 -25.38 18.17 -27.54
CA GLU A 274 -24.77 19.46 -27.25
C GLU A 274 -23.87 19.34 -26.02
N GLN A 275 -22.65 19.86 -26.16
CA GLN A 275 -21.65 19.96 -25.12
C GLN A 275 -21.11 21.39 -25.08
N VAL A 276 -20.61 21.78 -23.91
CA VAL A 276 -19.92 23.06 -23.74
C VAL A 276 -18.48 22.74 -23.39
N SER A 277 -17.56 23.17 -24.24
CA SER A 277 -16.13 23.16 -23.89
C SER A 277 -15.88 24.21 -22.82
N LEU A 278 -15.17 23.85 -21.75
CA LEU A 278 -14.79 24.76 -20.68
C LEU A 278 -13.26 24.87 -20.63
N CYS A 279 -12.75 26.10 -20.73
CA CYS A 279 -11.36 26.43 -20.50
C CYS A 279 -11.23 27.51 -19.43
N LEU A 280 -10.13 27.46 -18.67
CA LEU A 280 -9.73 28.49 -17.73
C LEU A 280 -8.51 29.21 -18.27
N ARG A 281 -8.51 30.54 -18.15
CA ARG A 281 -7.37 31.38 -18.51
C ARG A 281 -6.95 32.20 -17.31
N PHE A 282 -5.76 31.96 -16.79
CA PHE A 282 -5.26 32.56 -15.56
C PHE A 282 -3.78 32.93 -15.69
N LEU A 283 -3.26 33.63 -14.68
CA LEU A 283 -1.86 34.08 -14.64
C LEU A 283 -1.06 33.13 -13.76
N GLU A 284 0.10 32.69 -14.24
CA GLU A 284 1.01 31.83 -13.50
C GLU A 284 2.34 32.55 -13.29
N HIS A 285 2.84 32.51 -12.05
CA HIS A 285 4.17 32.99 -11.72
C HIS A 285 5.21 31.93 -12.10
N THR A 286 6.02 32.23 -13.11
CA THR A 286 7.16 31.42 -13.55
C THR A 286 8.47 32.11 -13.18
N ASP A 287 9.59 31.40 -13.36
CA ASP A 287 10.94 31.99 -13.19
C ASP A 287 11.17 33.18 -14.15
N ASN A 288 10.43 33.26 -15.25
CA ASN A 288 10.51 34.33 -16.25
C ASN A 288 9.52 35.49 -15.99
N GLY A 289 8.76 35.43 -14.89
CA GLY A 289 7.76 36.44 -14.53
C GLY A 289 6.34 35.91 -14.61
N LEU A 290 5.40 36.78 -14.98
CA LEU A 290 3.98 36.45 -15.04
C LEU A 290 3.60 36.00 -16.45
N GLU A 291 3.17 34.75 -16.61
CA GLU A 291 2.77 34.17 -17.88
C GLU A 291 1.27 33.87 -17.92
N VAL A 292 0.66 33.99 -19.10
CA VAL A 292 -0.74 33.62 -19.30
C VAL A 292 -0.80 32.13 -19.58
N ARG A 293 -1.59 31.41 -18.78
CA ARG A 293 -1.87 29.99 -18.95
C ARG A 293 -3.34 29.80 -19.33
N GLU A 294 -3.59 29.00 -20.36
CA GLU A 294 -4.94 28.66 -20.82
C GLU A 294 -5.07 27.14 -20.86
N GLU A 295 -6.02 26.61 -20.09
CA GLU A 295 -6.12 25.18 -19.81
C GLU A 295 -7.54 24.68 -20.06
N PHE A 296 -7.64 23.59 -20.80
CA PHE A 296 -8.90 22.90 -21.03
C PHE A 296 -9.29 22.08 -19.79
N VAL A 297 -10.49 22.34 -19.26
CA VAL A 297 -11.00 21.68 -18.06
C VAL A 297 -11.82 20.44 -18.41
N GLY A 298 -12.61 20.53 -19.48
CA GLY A 298 -13.48 19.42 -19.91
C GLY A 298 -14.63 19.86 -20.78
N PHE A 299 -15.39 18.86 -21.23
CA PHE A 299 -16.69 19.05 -21.87
C PHE A 299 -17.80 18.88 -20.84
N LEU A 300 -18.70 19.85 -20.78
CA LEU A 300 -19.89 19.83 -19.95
C LEU A 300 -21.07 19.38 -20.80
N HIS A 301 -21.89 18.46 -20.30
CA HIS A 301 -23.05 18.00 -21.05
C HIS A 301 -24.22 18.98 -20.88
N ALA A 302 -24.62 19.65 -21.96
CA ALA A 302 -25.74 20.58 -21.94
C ALA A 302 -27.04 19.84 -22.29
N HIS A 303 -27.96 19.75 -21.32
CA HIS A 303 -29.31 19.23 -21.57
C HIS A 303 -30.23 20.25 -22.27
N SER A 304 -29.84 21.52 -22.29
CA SER A 304 -30.56 22.60 -22.96
C SER A 304 -29.60 23.71 -23.37
N ILE A 305 -29.83 24.28 -24.56
CA ILE A 305 -29.07 25.41 -25.13
C ILE A 305 -29.63 26.78 -24.71
N ARG A 306 -30.58 26.85 -23.77
CA ARG A 306 -31.11 28.12 -23.28
C ARG A 306 -30.08 28.81 -22.39
N GLY A 307 -29.95 30.13 -22.50
CA GLY A 307 -28.97 30.91 -21.74
C GLY A 307 -28.98 30.65 -20.23
N GLN A 308 -30.16 30.57 -19.61
CA GLN A 308 -30.30 30.21 -18.19
C GLN A 308 -29.75 28.81 -17.86
N ALA A 309 -30.03 27.80 -18.69
CA ALA A 309 -29.59 26.44 -18.44
C ALA A 309 -28.07 26.30 -18.58
N LEU A 310 -27.49 26.97 -19.57
CA LEU A 310 -26.04 27.03 -19.77
C LEU A 310 -25.34 27.80 -18.65
N ALA A 311 -25.95 28.89 -18.17
CA ALA A 311 -25.43 29.63 -17.02
C ALA A 311 -25.43 28.78 -15.76
N THR A 312 -26.55 28.11 -15.45
CA THR A 312 -26.63 27.19 -14.31
C THR A 312 -25.59 26.08 -14.43
N LEU A 313 -25.45 25.46 -15.61
CA LEU A 313 -24.42 24.45 -15.85
C LEU A 313 -23.01 24.96 -15.56
N LEU A 314 -22.66 26.16 -16.04
CA LEU A 314 -21.34 26.77 -15.77
C LEU A 314 -21.14 27.10 -14.30
N LEU A 315 -22.13 27.69 -13.64
CA LEU A 315 -22.06 28.06 -12.23
C LEU A 315 -21.98 26.85 -11.31
N ASP A 316 -22.79 25.81 -11.56
CA ASP A 316 -22.75 24.54 -10.84
C ASP A 316 -21.39 23.85 -11.06
N THR A 317 -20.80 23.97 -12.25
CA THR A 317 -19.47 23.41 -12.54
C THR A 317 -18.36 24.15 -11.77
N ILE A 318 -18.43 25.47 -11.66
CA ILE A 318 -17.49 26.27 -10.82
C ILE A 318 -17.54 25.76 -9.37
N ASP A 319 -18.75 25.55 -8.84
CA ASP A 319 -18.95 25.06 -7.49
C ASP A 319 -18.51 23.59 -7.32
N GLU A 320 -18.89 22.69 -8.25
CA GLU A 320 -18.53 21.26 -8.22
C GLU A 320 -17.02 21.05 -8.29
N TYR A 321 -16.34 21.85 -9.11
CA TYR A 321 -14.89 21.75 -9.29
C TYR A 321 -14.12 22.56 -8.25
N GLU A 322 -14.79 23.23 -7.31
CA GLU A 322 -14.18 24.06 -6.27
C GLU A 322 -13.29 25.16 -6.86
N ILE A 323 -13.71 25.77 -7.98
CA ILE A 323 -13.04 26.92 -8.57
C ILE A 323 -13.44 28.17 -7.78
N ASP A 324 -12.46 28.97 -7.37
CA ASP A 324 -12.72 30.18 -6.58
C ASP A 324 -13.35 31.29 -7.42
N GLY A 325 -14.68 31.30 -7.50
CA GLY A 325 -15.44 32.28 -8.29
C GLY A 325 -15.19 33.75 -7.93
N ASP A 326 -14.69 34.06 -6.73
CA ASP A 326 -14.42 35.44 -6.32
C ASP A 326 -13.27 36.07 -7.13
N GLN A 327 -12.42 35.24 -7.74
CA GLN A 327 -11.31 35.64 -8.61
C GLN A 327 -11.71 35.77 -10.08
N LEU A 328 -12.97 35.49 -10.44
CA LEU A 328 -13.44 35.57 -11.83
C LEU A 328 -13.53 37.04 -12.28
N ARG A 329 -12.76 37.40 -13.31
CA ARG A 329 -12.72 38.77 -13.87
C ARG A 329 -13.17 38.87 -15.32
N ALA A 330 -13.23 37.75 -16.04
CA ALA A 330 -13.75 37.77 -17.40
C ALA A 330 -14.46 36.47 -17.78
N GLN A 331 -15.37 36.59 -18.74
CA GLN A 331 -16.12 35.50 -19.32
C GLN A 331 -16.15 35.66 -20.84
N GLY A 332 -15.70 34.64 -21.56
CA GLY A 332 -15.51 34.68 -23.01
C GLY A 332 -16.36 33.63 -23.71
N TYR A 333 -17.35 34.08 -24.50
CA TYR A 333 -18.27 33.22 -25.24
C TYR A 333 -18.53 33.75 -26.65
N ASP A 334 -19.25 32.99 -27.46
CA ASP A 334 -19.73 33.41 -28.77
C ASP A 334 -20.83 34.49 -28.70
N GLY A 335 -21.21 35.01 -29.87
CA GLY A 335 -22.20 36.07 -30.02
C GLY A 335 -23.64 35.58 -30.04
N ALA A 336 -23.92 34.30 -29.80
CA ALA A 336 -25.27 33.79 -29.82
C ALA A 336 -26.12 34.47 -28.74
N ALA A 337 -27.42 34.63 -28.98
CA ALA A 337 -28.31 35.33 -28.05
C ALA A 337 -28.37 34.63 -26.66
N ASN A 338 -28.24 33.31 -26.63
CA ASN A 338 -28.20 32.52 -25.40
C ASN A 338 -26.92 32.72 -24.60
N MET A 339 -25.79 33.06 -25.24
CA MET A 339 -24.52 33.32 -24.56
C MET A 339 -24.36 34.81 -24.23
N SER A 340 -24.53 35.66 -25.24
CA SER A 340 -24.28 37.11 -25.21
C SER A 340 -25.52 37.96 -24.92
N GLY A 341 -26.66 37.37 -24.59
CA GLY A 341 -27.86 38.12 -24.22
C GLY A 341 -27.66 38.99 -22.96
N LYS A 342 -27.98 40.29 -23.04
CA LYS A 342 -27.81 41.24 -21.92
C LYS A 342 -28.74 41.02 -20.72
N HIS A 343 -29.83 40.28 -20.92
CA HIS A 343 -30.87 40.09 -19.90
C HIS A 343 -31.13 38.63 -19.53
N GLN A 344 -30.92 37.70 -20.47
CA GLN A 344 -31.28 36.28 -20.33
C GLN A 344 -30.20 35.36 -20.93
N GLY A 345 -29.05 35.93 -21.31
CA GLY A 345 -27.92 35.16 -21.81
C GLY A 345 -27.01 34.73 -20.65
N VAL A 346 -26.13 33.77 -20.91
CA VAL A 346 -25.10 33.34 -19.95
C VAL A 346 -24.36 34.53 -19.36
N GLN A 347 -24.01 35.53 -20.18
CA GLN A 347 -23.29 36.70 -19.69
C GLN A 347 -24.01 37.49 -18.59
N ALA A 348 -25.35 37.54 -18.64
CA ALA A 348 -26.14 38.29 -17.70
C ALA A 348 -26.17 37.57 -16.34
N HIS A 349 -26.42 36.27 -16.36
CA HIS A 349 -26.48 35.43 -15.16
C HIS A 349 -25.13 35.29 -14.46
N VAL A 350 -24.04 35.13 -15.23
CA VAL A 350 -22.69 35.08 -14.63
C VAL A 350 -22.33 36.43 -14.02
N LYS A 351 -22.70 37.56 -14.65
CA LYS A 351 -22.50 38.90 -14.04
C LYS A 351 -23.37 39.15 -12.81
N GLU A 352 -24.55 38.55 -12.73
CA GLU A 352 -25.40 38.64 -11.55
C GLU A 352 -24.73 38.01 -10.32
N ARG A 353 -24.06 36.87 -10.50
CA ARG A 353 -23.30 36.20 -9.43
C ARG A 353 -21.91 36.80 -9.21
N PHE A 354 -21.22 37.15 -10.29
CA PHE A 354 -19.86 37.69 -10.27
C PHE A 354 -19.82 39.03 -11.03
N PRO A 355 -20.13 40.16 -10.36
CA PRO A 355 -20.28 41.47 -11.02
C PRO A 355 -19.03 41.96 -11.76
N GLU A 356 -17.85 41.53 -11.33
CA GLU A 356 -16.58 41.90 -11.95
C GLU A 356 -16.23 41.07 -13.20
N ALA A 357 -16.98 40.00 -13.49
CA ALA A 357 -16.75 39.11 -14.63
C ALA A 357 -17.19 39.77 -15.96
N SER A 358 -16.28 40.48 -16.61
CA SER A 358 -16.55 41.20 -17.86
C SER A 358 -16.70 40.26 -19.06
N TYR A 359 -17.78 40.45 -19.82
CA TYR A 359 -18.02 39.68 -21.04
C TYR A 359 -17.10 40.11 -22.19
N VAL A 360 -16.47 39.12 -22.82
CA VAL A 360 -15.63 39.27 -24.00
C VAL A 360 -16.20 38.42 -25.13
N HIS A 361 -16.61 39.08 -26.22
CA HIS A 361 -17.11 38.38 -27.40
C HIS A 361 -15.97 37.67 -28.15
N CYS A 362 -16.14 36.38 -28.44
CA CYS A 362 -15.21 35.54 -29.18
C CYS A 362 -14.78 36.21 -30.50
N LYS A 363 -13.49 36.51 -30.62
CA LYS A 363 -12.93 37.19 -31.81
C LYS A 363 -12.86 36.26 -33.02
N SER A 364 -12.66 34.96 -32.81
CA SER A 364 -12.73 33.95 -33.88
C SER A 364 -14.12 33.92 -34.50
N HIS A 365 -15.17 33.93 -33.67
CA HIS A 365 -16.55 34.02 -34.13
C HIS A 365 -16.82 35.36 -34.85
N CYS A 366 -16.36 36.49 -34.30
CA CYS A 366 -16.46 37.79 -34.96
C CYS A 366 -15.82 37.80 -36.36
N LEU A 367 -14.62 37.22 -36.48
CA LEU A 367 -13.89 37.14 -37.74
C LEU A 367 -14.64 36.25 -38.74
N ASN A 368 -15.12 35.09 -38.30
CA ASN A 368 -15.92 34.21 -39.13
C ASN A 368 -17.19 34.90 -39.65
N LEU A 369 -17.92 35.62 -38.78
CA LEU A 369 -19.08 36.41 -39.19
C LEU A 369 -18.73 37.49 -40.21
N ALA A 370 -17.60 38.18 -40.04
CA ALA A 370 -17.13 39.18 -41.00
C ALA A 370 -16.87 38.55 -42.38
N ILE A 371 -16.18 37.40 -42.41
CA ILE A 371 -15.92 36.65 -43.65
C ILE A 371 -17.22 36.21 -44.31
N VAL A 372 -18.13 35.57 -43.56
CA VAL A 372 -19.43 35.11 -44.08
C VAL A 372 -20.25 36.26 -44.64
N HIS A 373 -20.21 37.44 -44.00
CA HIS A 373 -20.88 38.63 -44.51
C HIS A 373 -20.24 39.18 -45.78
N SER A 374 -18.91 39.16 -45.90
CA SER A 374 -18.22 39.51 -47.14
C SER A 374 -18.55 38.54 -48.28
N CYS A 375 -18.76 37.25 -47.99
CA CYS A 375 -19.15 36.24 -48.98
C CYS A 375 -20.60 36.41 -49.50
N LYS A 376 -21.40 37.31 -48.93
CA LYS A 376 -22.72 37.68 -49.48
C LYS A 376 -22.61 38.57 -50.71
N ASP A 377 -21.42 39.06 -51.06
CA ASP A 377 -21.18 39.66 -52.37
C ASP A 377 -21.59 38.70 -53.49
N ALA A 378 -22.24 39.22 -54.52
CA ALA A 378 -22.81 38.38 -55.58
C ALA A 378 -21.75 37.53 -56.28
N SER A 379 -20.54 38.07 -56.50
CA SER A 379 -19.46 37.37 -57.19
C SER A 379 -18.93 36.19 -56.35
N VAL A 380 -18.71 36.42 -55.05
CA VAL A 380 -18.24 35.40 -54.11
C VAL A 380 -19.30 34.32 -53.89
N ARG A 381 -20.57 34.71 -53.75
CA ARG A 381 -21.68 33.76 -53.57
C ARG A 381 -21.81 32.80 -54.76
N THR A 382 -21.68 33.30 -55.99
CA THR A 382 -21.72 32.45 -57.19
C THR A 382 -20.58 31.43 -57.18
N ILE A 383 -19.36 31.85 -56.87
CA ILE A 383 -18.20 30.94 -56.76
C ILE A 383 -18.43 29.88 -55.67
N MET A 384 -18.86 30.30 -54.48
CA MET A 384 -19.12 29.38 -53.36
C MET A 384 -20.22 28.38 -53.68
N SER A 385 -21.30 28.80 -54.35
CA SER A 385 -22.38 27.90 -54.81
C SER A 385 -21.85 26.85 -55.77
N THR A 386 -21.04 27.24 -56.76
CA THR A 386 -20.45 26.28 -57.70
C THR A 386 -19.51 25.30 -57.01
N VAL A 387 -18.69 25.76 -56.06
CA VAL A 387 -17.83 24.87 -55.26
C VAL A 387 -18.67 23.89 -54.42
N GLN A 388 -19.77 24.35 -53.84
CA GLN A 388 -20.67 23.52 -53.06
C GLN A 388 -21.39 22.48 -53.93
N ASP A 389 -21.83 22.85 -55.13
CA ASP A 389 -22.42 21.92 -56.10
C ASP A 389 -21.42 20.84 -56.54
N ILE A 390 -20.15 21.22 -56.75
CA ILE A 390 -19.06 20.27 -57.02
C ILE A 390 -18.85 19.35 -55.81
N GLY A 391 -18.84 19.91 -54.59
CA GLY A 391 -18.66 19.14 -53.36
C GLY A 391 -19.82 18.20 -53.02
N VAL A 392 -21.02 18.42 -53.56
CA VAL A 392 -22.15 17.48 -53.46
C VAL A 392 -22.05 16.37 -54.51
N LEU A 393 -21.38 16.64 -55.63
CA LEU A 393 -21.18 15.69 -56.72
C LEU A 393 -20.11 14.63 -56.39
N PHE A 394 -19.09 15.01 -55.62
CA PHE A 394 -18.02 14.13 -55.12
C PHE A 394 -18.33 13.63 -53.72
#